data_AF-A0A2N2GGP8-F1
#
_entry.id   AF-A0A2N2GGP8-F1
#
_cell.length_a   1.000
_cell.length_b   1.000
_cell.length_c   1.000
_cell.angle_alpha   90.00
_cell.angle_beta   90.00
_cell.angle_gamma   90.00
#
_symmetry.space_group_name_H-M   'P 1'
#
loop_
_entity.id
_entity.type
_entity.pdbx_description
1 polymer ?
#
loop_
_entity_poly.entity_id
_entity_poly.type
_entity_poly.pdbx_seq_one_letter_code
_entity_poly.pdbx_strand_id
1 'polypeptide(L)'
;MINPELANCSLALIDGDKIIYTASGAGLAPLWECLEKFRDSGGRFTLFDKVVGLAAARLIVYSGIIESVLTPLASQPAKQFLEENGVRISADQVVANILRKDKSAICPGEIMAMGTDNRDDYLAGVKAMLALSGGSK
;
A
#
# COMPACT_ATOMS: atom_id res chain seq x y z
N MET A 1 7.68 -18.56 0.29
CA MET A 1 8.50 -18.32 -0.92
C MET A 1 7.76 -17.32 -1.78
N ILE A 2 8.35 -16.15 -2.03
CA ILE A 2 7.78 -15.13 -2.91
C ILE A 2 7.90 -15.66 -4.36
N ASN A 3 6.81 -15.60 -5.13
CA ASN A 3 6.81 -15.97 -6.55
C ASN A 3 7.93 -15.17 -7.28
N PRO A 4 8.83 -15.81 -8.05
CA PRO A 4 9.92 -15.12 -8.76
C PRO A 4 9.45 -13.97 -9.65
N GLU A 5 8.20 -13.98 -10.13
CA GLU A 5 7.62 -12.86 -10.88
C GLU A 5 7.45 -11.59 -10.04
N LEU A 6 7.30 -11.71 -8.72
CA LEU A 6 7.18 -10.56 -7.80
C LEU A 6 8.52 -9.89 -7.47
N ALA A 7 9.65 -10.52 -7.80
CA ALA A 7 10.98 -9.97 -7.52
C ALA A 7 11.21 -8.63 -8.25
N ASN A 8 10.64 -8.49 -9.45
CA ASN A 8 10.92 -7.36 -10.35
C ASN A 8 9.91 -6.21 -10.25
N CYS A 9 8.78 -6.37 -9.56
CA CYS A 9 7.78 -5.29 -9.37
C CYS A 9 7.88 -4.66 -7.98
N SER A 10 7.44 -3.41 -7.82
CA SER A 10 7.22 -2.83 -6.48
C SER A 10 5.85 -3.22 -5.92
N LEU A 11 4.89 -3.50 -6.80
CA LEU A 11 3.53 -3.86 -6.45
C LEU A 11 2.95 -4.83 -7.49
N ALA A 12 2.12 -5.76 -7.05
CA ALA A 12 1.33 -6.62 -7.93
C ALA A 12 -0.07 -6.90 -7.35
N LEU A 13 -1.07 -7.01 -8.23
CA LEU A 13 -2.41 -7.45 -7.88
C LEU A 13 -2.61 -8.88 -8.38
N ILE A 14 -3.12 -9.74 -7.51
CA ILE A 14 -3.23 -11.18 -7.72
C ILE A 14 -4.70 -11.59 -7.53
N ASP A 15 -5.23 -12.32 -8.51
CA ASP A 15 -6.56 -12.94 -8.48
C ASP A 15 -6.42 -14.46 -8.50
N GLY A 16 -6.68 -15.10 -7.37
CA GLY A 16 -6.33 -16.50 -7.12
C GLY A 16 -4.84 -16.73 -7.28
N ASP A 17 -4.45 -17.49 -8.31
CA ASP A 17 -3.05 -17.81 -8.61
C ASP A 17 -2.47 -16.97 -9.76
N LYS A 18 -3.23 -15.98 -10.29
CA LYS A 18 -2.82 -15.19 -11.45
C LYS A 18 -2.47 -13.76 -11.06
N ILE A 19 -1.29 -13.31 -11.49
CA ILE A 19 -0.96 -11.89 -11.45
C ILE A 19 -1.72 -11.19 -12.58
N ILE A 20 -2.60 -10.25 -12.22
CA ILE A 20 -3.44 -9.49 -13.18
C ILE A 20 -2.96 -8.05 -13.38
N TYR A 21 -2.07 -7.58 -12.51
CA TYR A 21 -1.46 -6.26 -12.62
C TYR A 21 -0.11 -6.24 -11.91
N THR A 22 0.84 -5.50 -12.47
CA THR A 22 2.13 -5.20 -11.84
C THR A 22 2.46 -3.74 -12.05
N ALA A 23 3.09 -3.12 -11.07
CA ALA A 23 3.65 -1.79 -11.19
C ALA A 23 5.06 -1.73 -10.62
N SER A 24 5.83 -0.79 -11.15
CA SER A 24 7.14 -0.39 -10.64
C SER A 24 7.10 1.10 -10.32
N GLY A 25 7.62 1.48 -9.16
CA GLY A 25 7.64 2.87 -8.72
C GLY A 25 7.94 2.98 -7.24
N ALA A 26 7.78 4.18 -6.71
CA ALA A 26 7.98 4.46 -5.30
C ALA A 26 6.82 5.29 -4.72
N GLY A 27 6.68 5.26 -3.40
CA GLY A 27 5.60 5.96 -2.71
C GLY A 27 4.23 5.31 -2.97
N LEU A 28 3.17 6.11 -2.85
CA LEU A 28 1.79 5.61 -2.95
C LEU A 28 1.24 5.58 -4.38
N ALA A 29 1.92 6.17 -5.37
CA ALA A 29 1.39 6.30 -6.73
C ALA A 29 1.06 4.95 -7.38
N PRO A 30 1.95 3.92 -7.35
CA PRO A 30 1.64 2.62 -7.95
C PRO A 30 0.42 1.94 -7.31
N LEU A 31 0.29 2.08 -5.98
CA LEU A 31 -0.83 1.54 -5.23
C LEU A 31 -2.13 2.27 -5.57
N TRP A 32 -2.10 3.60 -5.58
CA TRP A 32 -3.25 4.42 -5.92
C TRP A 32 -3.79 4.07 -7.31
N GLU A 33 -2.92 4.07 -8.32
CA GLU A 33 -3.29 3.75 -9.70
C GLU A 33 -3.88 2.35 -9.84
N CYS A 34 -3.28 1.37 -9.15
CA CYS A 34 -3.81 0.01 -9.08
C CYS A 34 -5.24 -0.01 -8.50
N LEU A 35 -5.43 0.57 -7.31
CA LEU A 35 -6.72 0.52 -6.62
C LEU A 35 -7.82 1.27 -7.40
N GLU A 36 -7.50 2.40 -8.03
CA GLU A 36 -8.44 3.13 -8.89
C GLU A 36 -8.84 2.28 -10.11
N LYS A 37 -7.88 1.62 -10.75
CA LYS A 37 -8.12 0.80 -11.94
C LYS A 37 -9.07 -0.36 -11.68
N PHE A 38 -9.05 -0.93 -10.46
CA PHE A 38 -9.83 -2.11 -10.11
C PHE A 38 -11.00 -1.83 -9.14
N ARG A 39 -11.27 -0.55 -8.82
CA ARG A 39 -12.29 -0.14 -7.84
C ARG A 39 -13.66 -0.77 -8.09
N ASP A 40 -14.10 -0.82 -9.34
CA ASP A 40 -15.44 -1.29 -9.72
C ASP A 40 -15.44 -2.74 -10.25
N SER A 41 -14.35 -3.49 -10.01
CA SER A 41 -14.22 -4.88 -10.48
C SER A 41 -15.17 -5.87 -9.77
N GLY A 42 -15.66 -5.52 -8.58
CA GLY A 42 -16.42 -6.43 -7.71
C GLY A 42 -15.60 -7.60 -7.15
N GLY A 43 -14.29 -7.65 -7.43
CA GLY A 43 -13.40 -8.72 -7.02
C GLY A 43 -12.83 -8.55 -5.61
N ARG A 44 -12.23 -9.63 -5.11
CA ARG A 44 -11.43 -9.68 -3.88
C ARG A 44 -10.04 -10.19 -4.25
N PHE A 45 -9.03 -9.38 -4.05
CA PHE A 45 -7.68 -9.65 -4.53
C PHE A 45 -6.66 -9.80 -3.41
N THR A 46 -5.57 -10.48 -3.74
CA THR A 46 -4.34 -10.43 -2.95
C THR A 46 -3.42 -9.36 -3.53
N LEU A 47 -2.91 -8.48 -2.68
CA LEU A 47 -1.96 -7.44 -3.05
C LEU A 47 -0.56 -7.84 -2.59
N PHE A 48 0.41 -7.80 -3.49
CA PHE A 48 1.82 -7.75 -3.12
C PHE A 48 2.31 -6.30 -3.17
N ASP A 49 3.00 -5.85 -2.12
CA ASP A 49 3.70 -4.56 -2.09
C ASP A 49 5.05 -4.72 -1.37
N LYS A 50 6.12 -4.16 -1.94
CA LYS A 50 7.47 -4.24 -1.35
C LYS A 50 7.56 -3.63 0.05
N VAL A 51 6.79 -2.57 0.34
CA VAL A 51 6.81 -1.90 1.65
C VAL A 51 5.42 -1.39 2.00
N VAL A 52 4.84 -1.92 3.08
CA VAL A 52 3.49 -1.55 3.54
C VAL A 52 3.59 -0.70 4.81
N GLY A 53 3.52 0.61 4.63
CA GLY A 53 3.34 1.58 5.72
C GLY A 53 1.87 1.89 6.02
N LEU A 54 1.59 2.62 7.10
CA LEU A 54 0.21 2.93 7.51
C LEU A 54 -0.58 3.63 6.39
N ALA A 55 0.09 4.48 5.62
CA ALA A 55 -0.54 5.14 4.48
C ALA A 55 -1.03 4.15 3.42
N ALA A 56 -0.21 3.16 3.07
CA ALA A 56 -0.61 2.11 2.14
C ALA A 56 -1.76 1.28 2.71
N ALA A 57 -1.66 0.88 3.98
CA ALA A 57 -2.70 0.11 4.67
C ALA A 57 -4.08 0.78 4.63
N ARG A 58 -4.15 2.10 4.82
CA ARG A 58 -5.41 2.85 4.74
C ARG A 58 -6.01 2.82 3.35
N LEU A 59 -5.20 3.04 2.30
CA LEU A 59 -5.67 2.94 0.91
C LEU A 59 -6.19 1.54 0.60
N ILE A 60 -5.47 0.50 1.04
CA ILE A 60 -5.84 -0.90 0.87
C ILE A 60 -7.22 -1.17 1.48
N VAL A 61 -7.44 -0.81 2.76
CA VAL A 61 -8.73 -1.00 3.42
C VAL A 61 -9.83 -0.20 2.75
N TYR A 62 -9.58 1.08 2.44
CA TYR A 62 -10.60 1.96 1.87
C TYR A 62 -11.02 1.58 0.44
N SER A 63 -10.17 0.84 -0.27
CA SER A 63 -10.50 0.29 -1.58
C SER A 63 -11.64 -0.74 -1.52
N GLY A 64 -11.75 -1.50 -0.43
CA GLY A 64 -12.74 -2.57 -0.27
C GLY A 64 -12.53 -3.81 -1.15
N ILE A 65 -11.51 -3.81 -2.00
CA ILE A 65 -11.25 -4.88 -2.99
C ILE A 65 -10.09 -5.80 -2.61
N ILE A 66 -9.31 -5.46 -1.58
CA ILE A 66 -8.17 -6.28 -1.13
C ILE A 66 -8.57 -7.15 0.05
N GLU A 67 -8.40 -8.46 -0.08
CA GLU A 67 -8.64 -9.42 1.00
C GLU A 67 -7.36 -9.81 1.76
N SER A 68 -6.21 -9.76 1.11
CA SER A 68 -4.94 -10.10 1.74
C SER A 68 -3.76 -9.34 1.14
N VAL A 69 -2.73 -9.15 1.95
CA VAL A 69 -1.51 -8.42 1.62
C VAL A 69 -0.30 -9.32 1.87
N LEU A 70 0.58 -9.39 0.87
CA LEU A 70 1.90 -10.02 0.95
C LEU A 70 2.96 -8.92 0.89
N THR A 71 3.87 -8.90 1.85
CA THR A 71 4.94 -7.90 1.85
C THR A 71 6.23 -8.39 2.49
N PRO A 72 7.41 -8.03 1.97
CA PRO A 72 8.66 -8.24 2.70
C PRO A 72 8.76 -7.38 3.97
N LEU A 73 8.14 -6.19 3.99
CA LEU A 73 8.33 -5.23 5.07
C LEU A 73 7.05 -4.44 5.35
N ALA A 74 6.54 -4.55 6.58
CA ALA A 74 5.41 -3.77 7.07
C ALA A 74 5.81 -2.90 8.28
N SER A 75 5.12 -1.79 8.50
CA SER A 75 5.15 -1.12 9.81
C SER A 75 4.13 -1.73 10.78
N GLN A 76 4.39 -1.59 12.08
CA GLN A 76 3.50 -2.06 13.13
C GLN A 76 2.11 -1.41 13.05
N PRO A 77 1.97 -0.08 12.83
CA PRO A 77 0.66 0.54 12.63
C PRO A 77 -0.06 0.00 11.39
N ALA A 78 0.66 -0.27 10.30
CA ALA A 78 0.07 -0.82 9.08
C ALA A 78 -0.51 -2.22 9.32
N LYS A 79 0.27 -3.10 9.96
CA LYS A 79 -0.17 -4.45 10.31
C LYS A 79 -1.42 -4.43 11.17
N GLN A 80 -1.40 -3.65 12.24
CA GLN A 80 -2.52 -3.53 13.17
C GLN A 80 -3.77 -3.02 12.43
N PHE A 81 -3.65 -1.94 11.67
CA PHE A 81 -4.78 -1.34 10.96
C PHE A 81 -5.41 -2.31 9.95
N LEU A 82 -4.60 -3.10 9.22
CA LEU A 82 -5.11 -4.10 8.28
C LEU A 82 -5.86 -5.23 8.99
N GLU A 83 -5.28 -5.78 10.05
CA GLU A 83 -5.87 -6.88 10.83
C GLU A 83 -7.20 -6.46 11.49
N GLU A 84 -7.24 -5.27 12.10
CA GLU A 84 -8.45 -4.70 12.70
C GLU A 84 -9.58 -4.47 11.69
N ASN A 85 -9.24 -4.25 10.41
CA ASN A 85 -10.20 -4.06 9.32
C ASN A 85 -10.44 -5.33 8.49
N GLY A 86 -9.99 -6.50 8.97
CA GLY A 86 -10.27 -7.79 8.34
C GLY A 86 -9.45 -8.10 7.08
N VAL A 87 -8.39 -7.32 6.81
CA VAL A 87 -7.45 -7.60 5.72
C VAL A 87 -6.29 -8.43 6.27
N ARG A 88 -6.11 -9.64 5.74
CA ARG A 88 -5.00 -10.51 6.14
C ARG A 88 -3.67 -9.91 5.69
N ILE A 89 -2.62 -10.00 6.50
CA ILE A 89 -1.28 -9.58 6.10
C ILE A 89 -0.25 -10.67 6.43
N SER A 90 0.59 -11.00 5.46
CA SER A 90 1.79 -11.80 5.63
C SER A 90 3.00 -10.93 5.37
N ALA A 91 3.75 -10.63 6.43
CA ALA A 91 4.95 -9.79 6.38
C ALA A 91 6.20 -10.61 6.78
N ASP A 92 7.27 -10.54 5.99
CA ASP A 92 8.55 -11.18 6.38
C ASP A 92 9.20 -10.43 7.57
N GLN A 93 9.10 -9.10 7.57
CA GLN A 93 9.56 -8.23 8.65
C GLN A 93 8.50 -7.20 9.04
N VAL A 94 8.36 -6.97 10.35
CA VAL A 94 7.55 -5.87 10.91
C VAL A 94 8.46 -4.93 11.70
N VAL A 95 8.40 -3.63 11.40
CA VAL A 95 9.19 -2.58 12.06
C VAL A 95 8.28 -1.57 12.75
N ALA A 96 8.81 -0.76 13.68
CA ALA A 96 8.00 0.25 14.36
C ALA A 96 7.33 1.23 13.40
N ASN A 97 8.09 1.80 12.44
CA ASN A 97 7.59 2.77 11.46
C ASN A 97 8.37 2.65 10.14
N ILE A 98 7.74 2.96 9.01
CA ILE A 98 8.48 3.10 7.74
C ILE A 98 9.27 4.41 7.75
N LEU A 99 10.57 4.31 7.50
CA LEU A 99 11.47 5.43 7.39
C LEU A 99 11.63 5.88 5.94
N ARG A 100 12.16 7.10 5.76
CA ARG A 100 12.69 7.55 4.47
C ARG A 100 13.81 6.63 3.98
N LYS A 101 14.11 6.69 2.67
CA LYS A 101 15.18 5.89 2.06
C LYS A 101 16.56 6.13 2.70
N ASP A 102 16.84 7.35 3.12
CA ASP A 102 18.06 7.76 3.82
C ASP A 102 18.05 7.40 5.32
N LYS A 103 16.95 6.82 5.82
CA LYS A 103 16.72 6.45 7.23
C LYS A 103 16.82 7.63 8.21
N SER A 104 16.72 8.87 7.74
CA SER A 104 16.89 10.06 8.59
C SER A 104 15.66 10.38 9.44
N ALA A 105 14.46 10.04 8.95
CA ALA A 105 13.19 10.34 9.61
C ALA A 105 12.09 9.38 9.16
N ILE A 106 10.95 9.43 9.86
CA ILE A 106 9.72 8.74 9.46
C ILE A 106 9.26 9.24 8.08
N CYS A 107 8.75 8.33 7.26
CA CYS A 107 8.23 8.63 5.93
C CYS A 107 7.08 9.66 6.03
N PRO A 108 7.04 10.71 5.16
CA PRO A 108 5.96 11.71 5.18
C PRO A 108 4.55 11.12 5.06
N GLY A 109 4.39 10.06 4.27
CA GLY A 109 3.11 9.35 4.14
C GLY A 109 2.68 8.70 5.46
N GLU A 110 3.61 8.09 6.18
CA GLU A 110 3.36 7.48 7.49
C GLU A 110 2.88 8.52 8.52
N ILE A 111 3.55 9.68 8.58
CA ILE A 111 3.19 10.78 9.48
C ILE A 111 1.79 11.30 9.18
N MET A 112 1.49 11.54 7.90
CA MET A 112 0.17 12.00 7.47
C MET A 112 -0.91 10.98 7.84
N ALA A 113 -0.65 9.69 7.62
CA ALA A 113 -1.59 8.63 7.97
C ALA A 113 -1.81 8.47 9.48
N MET A 114 -0.85 8.85 10.33
CA MET A 114 -1.02 8.86 11.79
C MET A 114 -1.81 10.08 12.29
N GLY A 115 -1.75 11.21 11.57
CA GLY A 115 -2.34 12.47 11.99
C GLY A 115 -3.73 12.77 11.44
N THR A 116 -4.35 11.85 10.70
CA THR A 116 -5.67 12.08 10.07
C THR A 116 -6.66 11.01 10.48
N ASP A 117 -7.72 11.34 11.20
CA ASP A 117 -8.69 10.32 11.64
C ASP A 117 -9.77 10.03 10.59
N ASN A 118 -10.15 11.04 9.81
CA ASN A 118 -11.22 10.95 8.83
C ASN A 118 -10.76 10.34 7.49
N ARG A 119 -11.57 9.44 6.91
CA ARG A 119 -11.31 8.79 5.62
C ARG A 119 -11.18 9.78 4.46
N ASP A 120 -12.10 10.74 4.36
CA ASP A 120 -12.18 11.64 3.21
C ASP A 120 -11.05 12.66 3.23
N ASP A 121 -10.72 13.19 4.42
CA ASP A 121 -9.56 14.07 4.62
C ASP A 121 -8.26 13.34 4.25
N TYR A 122 -8.14 12.08 4.65
CA TYR A 122 -6.98 11.24 4.32
C TYR A 122 -6.85 11.05 2.81
N LEU A 123 -7.93 10.68 2.12
CA LEU A 123 -7.93 10.49 0.67
C LEU A 123 -7.64 11.79 -0.09
N ALA A 124 -8.16 12.93 0.39
CA ALA A 124 -7.84 14.25 -0.16
C ALA A 124 -6.35 14.59 0.01
N GLY A 125 -5.79 14.33 1.20
CA GLY A 125 -4.37 14.54 1.48
C GLY A 125 -3.45 13.68 0.60
N VAL A 126 -3.79 12.40 0.41
CA VAL A 126 -3.05 11.51 -0.51
C VAL A 126 -3.11 12.05 -1.94
N LYS A 127 -4.29 12.42 -2.45
CA LYS A 127 -4.44 12.98 -3.81
C LYS A 127 -3.58 14.24 -4.00
N ALA A 128 -3.57 15.16 -3.03
CA ALA A 128 -2.76 16.36 -3.09
C ALA A 128 -1.25 16.03 -3.12
N MET A 129 -0.80 15.08 -2.30
CA MET A 129 0.60 14.63 -2.30
C MET A 129 1.02 14.01 -3.64
N LEU A 130 0.14 13.22 -4.25
CA LEU A 130 0.39 12.61 -5.56
C LEU A 130 0.47 13.67 -6.68
N ALA A 131 -0.40 14.69 -6.64
CA ALA A 131 -0.37 15.79 -7.62
C ALA A 131 0.93 16.61 -7.55
N LEU A 132 1.47 16.84 -6.34
CA LEU A 132 2.75 17.55 -6.15
C LEU A 132 3.96 16.72 -6.60
N SER A 133 3.85 15.39 -6.54
CA SER A 133 4.93 14.45 -6.91
C SER A 133 4.98 14.19 -8.43
N GLY A 134 3.93 14.54 -9.17
CA GLY A 134 3.82 14.39 -10.63
C GLY A 134 4.47 15.50 -11.45
N GLY A 135 5.15 16.46 -10.83
CA GLY A 135 5.81 17.61 -11.45
C GLY A 135 7.18 17.34 -12.08
N SER A 136 7.40 16.13 -12.62
CA SER A 136 8.57 15.81 -13.43
C SER A 136 8.17 14.82 -14.51
N LYS A 137 7.48 15.32 -15.53
CA LYS A 137 7.56 14.75 -16.87
C LYS A 137 8.63 15.52 -17.64
#